data_AF-A0A9P5TP62-F1
#
_entry.id   AF-A0A9P5TP62-F1
#
_cell.length_a   1.000
_cell.length_b   1.000
_cell.length_c   1.000
_cell.angle_alpha   90.00
_cell.angle_beta   90.00
_cell.angle_gamma   90.00
#
_symmetry.space_group_name_H-M   'P 1'
#
loop_
_entity.id
_entity.type
_entity.pdbx_description
1 polymer ?
#
loop_
_entity_poly.entity_id
_entity_poly.type
_entity_poly.pdbx_seq_one_letter_code
_entity_poly.pdbx_strand_id
1 'polypeptide(L)'
;MSSIKDDPRDASLETPYTTPNTWYRDAADAIGTSGMFLSGLIMVTRNRYLAWPAVLLGINNTINAHPMRSKEGGTGWSNLALCLSALFASYIPMFVIQTFNKT
;
A
#
# COMPACT_ATOMS: atom_id res chain seq x y z
N MET A 1 -43.87 12.40 37.42
CA MET A 1 -42.97 13.33 36.70
C MET A 1 -41.55 12.92 37.03
N SER A 2 -40.95 12.13 36.15
CA SER A 2 -39.58 11.64 36.29
C SER A 2 -38.61 12.80 35.99
N SER A 3 -37.60 12.97 36.83
CA SER A 3 -36.60 14.03 36.75
C SER A 3 -35.96 14.09 35.35
N ILE A 4 -36.03 15.26 34.71
CA ILE A 4 -35.85 15.55 33.28
C ILE A 4 -34.36 15.55 32.84
N LYS A 5 -33.45 14.94 33.61
CA LYS A 5 -32.01 15.19 33.43
C LYS A 5 -31.20 14.07 32.79
N ASP A 6 -31.73 12.85 32.71
CA ASP A 6 -31.06 11.68 32.13
C ASP A 6 -32.11 10.72 31.55
N ASP A 7 -32.87 11.16 30.54
CA ASP A 7 -33.69 10.23 29.76
C ASP A 7 -32.80 9.60 28.67
N PRO A 8 -32.54 8.28 28.69
CA PRO A 8 -31.73 7.60 27.68
C PRO A 8 -32.36 7.61 26.27
N ARG A 9 -33.59 8.12 26.13
CA ARG A 9 -34.32 8.26 24.86
C ARG A 9 -34.31 9.69 24.34
N ASP A 10 -33.63 10.61 25.03
CA ASP A 10 -33.55 12.01 24.63
C ASP A 10 -32.68 12.18 23.38
N ALA A 11 -33.32 12.54 22.26
CA ALA A 11 -32.64 12.80 20.99
C ALA A 11 -31.67 13.99 21.06
N SER A 12 -31.82 14.91 22.03
CA SER A 12 -30.89 16.04 22.18
C SER A 12 -29.52 15.64 22.76
N LEU A 13 -29.41 14.43 23.32
CA LEU A 13 -28.17 13.84 23.84
C LEU A 13 -27.48 12.92 22.81
N GLU A 14 -28.01 12.85 21.58
CA GLU A 14 -27.37 12.07 20.53
C GLU A 14 -26.06 12.75 20.10
N THR A 15 -24.98 11.96 20.05
CA THR A 15 -23.69 12.42 19.53
C THR A 15 -23.38 11.64 18.26
N PRO A 16 -22.77 12.28 17.25
CA PRO A 16 -22.34 11.58 16.05
C PRO A 16 -21.43 10.42 16.44
N TYR A 17 -21.73 9.23 15.92
CA TYR A 17 -20.92 8.05 16.18
C TYR A 17 -19.47 8.30 15.75
N THR A 18 -18.57 8.40 16.73
CA THR A 18 -17.13 8.47 16.50
C THR A 18 -16.50 7.16 16.91
N THR A 19 -15.83 6.50 15.96
CA THR A 19 -15.01 5.34 16.29
C THR A 19 -13.84 5.78 17.17
N PRO A 20 -13.41 4.96 18.15
CA PRO A 20 -12.20 5.21 18.90
C PRO A 20 -10.99 5.39 17.96
N ASN A 21 -10.04 6.25 18.32
CA ASN A 21 -8.78 6.43 17.55
C ASN A 21 -7.96 5.13 17.41
N THR A 22 -8.31 4.09 18.15
CA THR A 22 -7.70 2.76 18.09
C THR A 22 -8.38 1.82 17.10
N TRP A 23 -9.53 2.19 16.54
CA TRP A 23 -10.23 1.41 15.53
C TRP A 23 -9.46 1.49 14.21
N TYR A 24 -9.19 0.34 13.58
CA TYR A 24 -8.57 0.28 12.26
C TYR A 24 -9.44 1.07 11.28
N ARG A 25 -8.93 2.22 10.83
CA ARG A 25 -9.51 2.95 9.70
C ARG A 25 -8.83 2.40 8.46
N ASP A 26 -9.58 1.72 7.61
CA ASP A 26 -9.11 1.33 6.27
C ASP A 26 -8.89 2.61 5.44
N ALA A 27 -7.76 3.27 5.67
CA ALA A 27 -7.30 4.34 4.81
C ALA A 27 -6.70 3.67 3.57
N ALA A 28 -7.37 3.81 2.43
CA ALA A 28 -6.86 3.28 1.16
C ALA A 28 -5.41 3.76 0.93
N ASP A 29 -4.45 2.83 0.96
CA ASP A 29 -3.05 3.11 0.67
C ASP A 29 -2.85 3.16 -0.85
N ALA A 30 -3.24 4.29 -1.46
CA ALA A 30 -3.13 4.50 -2.89
C ALA A 30 -1.69 4.29 -3.41
N ILE A 31 -0.68 4.63 -2.60
CA ILE A 31 0.74 4.47 -2.96
C ILE A 31 1.13 2.99 -2.91
N GLY A 32 0.77 2.27 -1.84
CA GLY A 32 0.95 0.82 -1.76
C GLY A 32 0.28 0.06 -2.91
N THR A 33 -0.97 0.38 -3.21
CA THR A 33 -1.73 -0.24 -4.30
C THR A 33 -1.11 0.04 -5.67
N SER A 34 -0.65 1.28 -5.90
CA SER A 34 0.02 1.62 -7.15
C SER A 34 1.36 0.89 -7.34
N GLY A 35 2.11 0.64 -6.26
CA GLY A 35 3.34 -0.16 -6.30
C GLY A 35 3.08 -1.63 -6.66
N MET A 36 2.00 -2.22 -6.12
CA MET A 36 1.57 -3.57 -6.47
C MET A 36 1.14 -3.67 -7.95
N PHE A 37 0.35 -2.71 -8.41
CA PHE A 37 -0.10 -2.64 -9.80
C PHE A 37 1.08 -2.48 -10.77
N LEU A 38 2.00 -1.55 -10.48
CA LEU A 38 3.16 -1.29 -11.32
C LEU A 38 4.10 -2.50 -11.36
N SER A 39 4.29 -3.20 -10.24
CA SER A 39 5.04 -4.46 -10.17
C SER A 39 4.43 -5.53 -11.07
N GLY A 40 3.10 -5.68 -11.06
CA GLY A 40 2.40 -6.58 -11.97
C GLY A 40 2.57 -6.20 -13.44
N LEU A 41 2.46 -4.91 -13.76
CA LEU A 41 2.69 -4.41 -15.11
C LEU A 41 4.12 -4.68 -15.60
N ILE A 42 5.13 -4.52 -14.75
CA ILE A 42 6.53 -4.81 -15.10
C ILE A 42 6.71 -6.31 -15.40
N MET A 43 6.08 -7.21 -14.64
CA MET A 43 6.17 -8.64 -14.90
C MET A 43 5.55 -9.03 -16.26
N VAL A 44 4.44 -8.39 -16.64
CA VAL A 44 3.76 -8.65 -17.92
C VAL A 44 4.50 -8.01 -19.10
N THR A 45 4.86 -6.74 -18.97
CA THR A 45 5.48 -5.97 -20.06
C THR A 45 6.97 -6.21 -20.21
N ARG A 46 7.62 -6.73 -19.16
CA ARG A 46 9.09 -6.86 -19.05
C ARG A 46 9.83 -5.54 -19.34
N ASN A 47 9.17 -4.40 -19.15
CA ASN A 47 9.71 -3.10 -19.49
C ASN A 47 10.64 -2.58 -18.37
N ARG A 48 11.95 -2.59 -18.64
CA ARG A 48 13.01 -2.16 -17.72
C ARG A 48 12.88 -0.70 -17.28
N TYR A 49 12.39 0.19 -18.14
CA TYR A 49 12.34 1.62 -17.84
C TYR A 49 11.32 1.96 -16.74
N LEU A 50 10.32 1.09 -16.54
CA LEU A 50 9.30 1.25 -15.51
C LEU A 50 9.70 0.66 -14.15
N ALA A 51 10.71 -0.21 -14.11
CA ALA A 51 11.16 -0.87 -12.89
C ALA A 51 11.80 0.11 -11.88
N TRP A 52 12.59 1.06 -12.36
CA TRP A 52 13.25 2.05 -11.49
C TRP A 52 12.28 3.02 -10.81
N PRO A 53 11.32 3.64 -11.53
CA PRO A 53 10.26 4.43 -10.90
C PRO A 53 9.45 3.65 -9.86
N ALA A 54 9.16 2.36 -10.12
CA ALA A 54 8.43 1.51 -9.20
C ALA A 54 9.17 1.30 -7.87
N VAL A 55 10.48 1.05 -7.93
CA VAL A 55 11.31 0.89 -6.73
C VAL A 55 11.42 2.20 -5.95
N LEU A 56 11.59 3.34 -6.63
CA LEU A 56 11.62 4.65 -5.96
C LEU A 56 10.29 4.96 -5.26
N LEU A 57 9.16 4.60 -5.88
CA LEU A 57 7.83 4.73 -5.28
C LEU A 57 7.66 3.80 -4.07
N GLY A 58 8.16 2.57 -4.16
CA GLY A 58 8.18 1.62 -3.04
C GLY A 58 9.02 2.13 -1.86
N ILE A 59 10.20 2.71 -2.13
CA ILE A 59 11.07 3.32 -1.11
C ILE A 59 10.34 4.50 -0.45
N ASN A 60 9.73 5.37 -1.26
CA ASN A 60 8.93 6.47 -0.75
C ASN A 60 7.80 5.96 0.15
N ASN A 61 7.12 4.87 -0.22
CA ASN A 61 6.10 4.25 0.62
C ASN A 61 6.67 3.73 1.95
N THR A 62 7.85 3.11 1.94
CA THR A 62 8.48 2.61 3.18
C THR A 62 8.93 3.71 4.12
N ILE A 63 9.43 4.83 3.59
CA ILE A 63 9.88 5.97 4.40
C ILE A 63 8.67 6.73 4.97
N ASN A 64 7.61 6.86 4.18
CA ASN A 64 6.37 7.53 4.61
C ASN A 64 5.45 6.63 5.45
N ALA A 65 5.76 5.33 5.57
CA ALA A 65 5.09 4.42 6.49
C ALA A 65 5.53 4.67 7.94
N HIS A 66 5.18 5.83 8.49
CA HIS A 66 5.41 6.16 9.91
C HIS A 66 4.53 5.26 10.82
N PRO A 67 4.97 4.90 12.04
CA PRO A 67 4.22 4.03 12.97
C PRO A 67 2.79 4.49 13.31
N MET A 68 2.43 5.76 13.10
CA MET A 68 1.04 6.23 13.19
C MET A 68 0.13 5.65 12.10
N ARG A 69 0.70 5.30 10.94
CA ARG A 69 0.04 4.66 9.78
C ARG A 69 0.15 3.13 9.81
N SER A 70 1.01 2.57 10.64
CA SER A 70 1.13 1.11 10.83
C SER A 70 -0.09 0.50 11.52
N LYS A 71 -0.87 1.30 12.26
CA LYS A 71 -2.19 0.90 12.80
C LYS A 71 -3.31 0.86 11.74
N GLU A 72 -3.00 1.25 10.50
CA GLU A 72 -3.92 1.26 9.34
C GLU A 72 -3.54 0.16 8.32
N GLY A 73 -2.68 -0.81 8.68
CA GLY A 73 -2.36 -1.94 7.79
C GLY A 73 -1.22 -1.66 6.81
N GLY A 74 -0.16 -1.00 7.27
CA GLY A 74 0.98 -0.58 6.44
C GLY A 74 1.67 -1.74 5.71
N THR A 75 1.43 -1.86 4.41
CA THR A 75 2.06 -2.83 3.48
C THR A 75 3.46 -2.42 3.02
N GLY A 76 4.09 -1.43 3.67
CA GLY A 76 5.31 -0.76 3.19
C GLY A 76 6.44 -1.71 2.80
N TRP A 77 6.89 -2.58 3.72
CA TRP A 77 7.99 -3.51 3.48
C TRP A 77 7.67 -4.59 2.46
N SER A 78 6.42 -5.09 2.47
CA SER A 78 5.95 -6.09 1.51
C SER A 78 5.89 -5.52 0.08
N ASN A 79 5.37 -4.30 -0.06
CA ASN A 79 5.30 -3.61 -1.34
C ASN A 79 6.70 -3.30 -1.91
N LEU A 80 7.65 -2.89 -1.05
CA LEU A 80 9.03 -2.67 -1.46
C LEU A 80 9.71 -3.96 -1.93
N ALA A 81 9.52 -5.08 -1.21
CA ALA A 81 10.05 -6.37 -1.63
C ALA A 81 9.48 -6.82 -2.99
N LEU A 82 8.18 -6.59 -3.22
CA LEU A 82 7.54 -6.86 -4.50
C LEU A 82 8.15 -6.02 -5.63
N CYS A 83 8.30 -4.71 -5.44
CA CYS A 83 8.91 -3.81 -6.44
C CYS A 83 10.36 -4.20 -6.76
N LEU A 84 11.14 -4.60 -5.74
CA LEU A 84 12.52 -5.09 -5.93
C LEU A 84 12.54 -6.40 -6.72
N SER A 85 11.66 -7.35 -6.40
CA SER A 85 11.55 -8.61 -7.14
C SER A 85 11.16 -8.38 -8.61
N ALA A 86 10.26 -7.44 -8.89
CA ALA A 86 9.90 -7.05 -10.25
C ALA A 86 11.10 -6.44 -11.00
N LEU A 87 11.93 -5.65 -10.31
CA LEU A 87 13.19 -5.14 -10.88
C LEU A 87 14.11 -6.30 -11.25
N PHE A 88 14.43 -7.20 -10.32
CA PHE A 88 15.27 -8.37 -10.62
C PHE A 88 14.70 -9.19 -11.80
N ALA A 89 13.41 -9.51 -11.77
CA ALA A 89 12.73 -10.25 -12.83
C ALA A 89 12.83 -9.58 -14.20
N SER A 90 12.80 -8.25 -14.27
CA SER A 90 12.96 -7.51 -15.53
C SER A 90 14.37 -7.60 -16.13
N TYR A 91 15.39 -7.85 -15.30
CA TYR A 91 16.78 -7.99 -15.73
C TYR A 91 17.18 -9.42 -16.09
N ILE A 92 16.48 -10.45 -15.58
CA ILE A 92 16.75 -11.87 -15.87
C ILE A 92 16.84 -12.17 -17.39
N PRO A 93 15.91 -11.69 -18.25
CA PRO A 93 15.97 -11.96 -19.69
C PRO A 93 17.26 -11.49 -20.37
N MET A 94 17.90 -10.42 -19.86
CA MET A 94 19.16 -9.96 -20.45
C MET A 94 20.31 -10.94 -20.24
N PHE A 95 20.31 -11.74 -19.17
CA PHE A 95 21.38 -12.69 -18.89
C PHE A 95 21.08 -14.09 -19.44
N VAL A 96 19.80 -14.46 -19.51
CA VAL A 96 19.38 -15.81 -19.96
C VAL A 96 19.25 -15.93 -21.48
N ILE A 97 18.88 -14.86 -22.19
CA ILE A 97 18.57 -14.91 -23.64
C ILE A 97 19.82 -14.70 -24.52
N GLN A 98 20.97 -14.33 -23.94
CA GLN A 98 22.19 -14.09 -24.72
C GLN A 98 22.88 -15.36 -25.28
N THR A 99 22.43 -16.56 -24.91
CA THR A 99 23.09 -17.82 -25.29
C THR A 99 22.66 -18.40 -26.65
N PHE A 100 21.79 -17.73 -27.42
CA PHE A 100 21.22 -18.28 -28.66
C PHE A 100 21.61 -17.58 -29.97
N ASN A 101 22.62 -16.70 -30.00
CA ASN A 101 23.23 -16.33 -31.28
C ASN A 101 24.39 -17.28 -31.59
N LYS A 102 24.03 -18.42 -32.19
CA LYS A 102 24.98 -19.24 -32.96
C LYS A 102 25.27 -18.50 -34.27
N THR A 103 26.50 -18.01 -34.41
CA THR A 103 27.20 -17.90 -35.69
C THR A 103 28.31 -18.91 -35.70
#